data_AF-A0AAU4UM94-F1
#
_entry.id   AF-A0AAU4UM94-F1
#
_cell.length_a   1.000
_cell.length_b   1.000
_cell.length_c   1.000
_cell.angle_alpha   90.00
_cell.angle_beta   90.00
_cell.angle_gamma   90.00
#
_symmetry.space_group_name_H-M   'P 1'
#
loop_
_entity.id
_entity.type
_entity.pdbx_description
1 polymer ?
#
loop_
_entity_poly.entity_id
_entity_poly.type
_entity_poly.pdbx_seq_one_letter_code
_entity_poly.pdbx_strand_id
1 'polypeptide(L)'
;MTARDHDGQVDVTALVNEIQGHLLIAATRQEGHEAAARFTAPLDWLTNHQRAELERQFAAEHLAVVRTSWQRTAARSTELRAEYEAKYRRLKGRLTAVALALAATTPLLLLLLAPPRR
;
A
#
# COMPACT_ATOMS: atom_id res chain seq x y z
N MET A 1 27.68 15.52 0.52
CA MET A 1 27.90 14.25 -0.20
C MET A 1 26.72 13.30 0.08
N THR A 2 25.54 13.54 -0.52
CA THR A 2 24.33 12.67 -0.43
C THR A 2 23.28 13.00 -1.51
N ALA A 3 23.68 13.62 -2.65
CA ALA A 3 22.72 14.05 -3.68
C ALA A 3 22.65 13.09 -4.89
N ARG A 4 23.42 11.98 -4.90
CA ARG A 4 23.53 11.05 -6.05
C ARG A 4 22.82 9.70 -5.85
N ASP A 5 22.38 9.36 -4.64
CA ASP A 5 21.72 8.07 -4.35
C ASP A 5 20.18 8.09 -4.51
N HIS A 6 19.56 9.27 -4.65
CA HIS A 6 18.10 9.36 -4.80
C HIS A 6 17.60 9.06 -6.21
N ASP A 7 18.46 9.13 -7.23
CA ASP A 7 18.07 8.89 -8.63
C ASP A 7 17.96 7.39 -8.95
N GLY A 8 18.87 6.56 -8.42
CA GLY A 8 18.84 5.11 -8.61
C GLY A 8 17.84 4.35 -7.72
N GLN A 9 17.54 4.86 -6.52
CA GLN A 9 16.61 4.19 -5.60
C GLN A 9 15.12 4.47 -5.93
N VAL A 10 14.84 5.60 -6.58
CA VAL A 10 13.50 5.95 -7.07
C VAL A 10 13.12 5.12 -8.31
N ASP A 11 14.08 4.60 -9.07
CA ASP A 11 13.84 3.72 -10.23
C ASP A 11 13.60 2.25 -9.83
N VAL A 12 14.41 1.69 -8.92
CA VAL A 12 14.26 0.29 -8.47
C VAL A 12 12.90 0.05 -7.81
N THR A 13 12.41 0.98 -7.00
CA THR A 13 11.11 0.83 -6.32
C THR A 13 9.96 0.88 -7.33
N ALA A 14 10.04 1.75 -8.34
CA ALA A 14 9.04 1.83 -9.39
C ALA A 14 9.01 0.55 -10.24
N LEU A 15 10.19 0.06 -10.63
CA LEU A 15 10.34 -1.18 -11.38
C LEU A 15 9.81 -2.40 -10.60
N VAL A 16 10.12 -2.50 -9.30
CA VAL A 16 9.60 -3.59 -8.45
C VAL A 16 8.08 -3.54 -8.39
N ASN A 17 7.47 -2.36 -8.23
CA ASN A 17 6.02 -2.22 -8.20
C ASN A 17 5.37 -2.62 -9.54
N GLU A 18 5.98 -2.27 -10.66
CA GLU A 18 5.52 -2.65 -12.00
C GLU A 18 5.59 -4.18 -12.20
N ILE A 19 6.72 -4.79 -11.86
CA ILE A 19 6.90 -6.24 -11.92
C ILE A 19 5.88 -6.94 -11.02
N GLN A 20 5.71 -6.48 -9.77
CA GLN A 20 4.71 -7.04 -8.86
C GLN A 20 3.29 -6.93 -9.43
N GLY A 21 2.95 -5.80 -10.06
CA GLY A 21 1.66 -5.62 -10.74
C GLY A 21 1.45 -6.62 -11.86
N HIS A 22 2.47 -6.83 -12.72
CA HIS A 22 2.41 -7.83 -13.78
C HIS A 22 2.30 -9.25 -13.26
N LEU A 23 3.08 -9.60 -12.22
CA LEU A 23 3.03 -10.92 -11.59
C LEU A 23 1.68 -11.19 -10.95
N LEU A 24 1.08 -10.20 -10.31
CA LEU A 24 -0.24 -10.31 -9.70
C LEU A 24 -1.32 -10.60 -10.76
N ILE A 25 -1.29 -9.87 -11.88
CA ILE A 25 -2.25 -10.09 -12.99
C ILE A 25 -2.05 -11.47 -13.61
N ALA A 26 -0.79 -11.89 -13.83
CA ALA A 26 -0.48 -13.19 -14.38
C ALA A 26 -0.96 -14.34 -13.46
N ALA A 27 -0.70 -14.21 -12.15
CA ALA A 27 -1.13 -15.18 -11.15
C ALA A 27 -2.66 -15.31 -11.12
N THR A 28 -3.39 -14.19 -11.05
CA THR A 28 -4.87 -14.23 -11.01
C THR A 28 -5.49 -14.78 -12.29
N ARG A 29 -4.85 -14.58 -13.45
CA ARG A 29 -5.31 -15.20 -14.69
C ARG A 29 -5.19 -16.73 -14.61
N GLN A 30 -4.06 -17.23 -14.11
CA GLN A 30 -3.84 -18.66 -13.91
C GLN A 30 -4.82 -19.23 -12.88
N GLU A 31 -4.98 -18.58 -11.73
CA GLU A 31 -5.94 -18.96 -10.69
C GLU A 31 -7.37 -19.01 -11.24
N GLY A 32 -7.75 -18.05 -12.09
CA GLY A 32 -9.05 -18.01 -12.75
C GLY A 32 -9.28 -19.21 -13.67
N HIS A 33 -8.27 -19.62 -14.44
CA HIS A 33 -8.33 -20.82 -15.28
C HIS A 33 -8.41 -22.11 -14.45
N GLU A 34 -7.63 -22.22 -13.38
CA GLU A 34 -7.66 -23.38 -12.48
C GLU A 34 -8.97 -23.49 -11.69
N ALA A 35 -9.53 -22.34 -11.28
CA ALA A 35 -10.85 -22.27 -10.66
C ALA A 35 -11.96 -22.64 -11.65
N ALA A 36 -11.86 -22.19 -12.90
CA ALA A 36 -12.78 -22.56 -13.97
C ALA A 36 -12.77 -24.07 -14.22
N ALA A 37 -11.59 -24.67 -14.37
CA ALA A 37 -11.44 -26.10 -14.58
C ALA A 37 -11.98 -26.92 -13.40
N ARG A 38 -11.72 -26.49 -12.15
CA ARG A 38 -12.33 -27.12 -10.96
C ARG A 38 -13.84 -26.99 -10.93
N PHE A 39 -14.37 -25.85 -11.36
CA PHE A 39 -15.82 -25.60 -11.38
C PHE A 39 -16.54 -26.47 -12.42
N THR A 40 -15.94 -26.65 -13.61
CA THR A 40 -16.53 -27.48 -14.66
C THR A 40 -16.26 -28.97 -14.48
N ALA A 41 -15.20 -29.37 -13.77
CA ALA A 41 -14.83 -30.77 -13.55
C ALA A 41 -16.01 -31.70 -13.21
N PRO A 42 -16.92 -31.38 -12.27
CA PRO A 42 -18.06 -32.25 -11.93
C PRO A 42 -19.22 -32.22 -12.95
N LEU A 43 -19.16 -31.40 -14.01
CA LEU A 43 -20.23 -31.23 -14.99
C LEU A 43 -20.04 -32.17 -16.19
N ASP A 44 -20.18 -33.46 -15.97
CA ASP A 44 -19.91 -34.52 -16.97
C ASP A 44 -20.87 -34.53 -18.17
N TRP A 45 -22.00 -33.82 -18.06
CA TRP A 45 -22.98 -33.67 -19.13
C TRP A 45 -22.60 -32.60 -20.17
N LEU A 46 -21.56 -31.79 -19.89
CA LEU A 46 -21.08 -30.76 -20.83
C LEU A 46 -20.21 -31.38 -21.92
N THR A 47 -20.49 -31.00 -23.16
CA THR A 47 -19.55 -31.25 -24.26
C THR A 47 -18.25 -30.46 -24.07
N ASN A 48 -17.16 -30.92 -24.69
CA ASN A 48 -15.86 -30.22 -24.64
C ASN A 48 -15.95 -28.75 -25.07
N HIS A 49 -16.78 -28.44 -26.07
CA HIS A 49 -16.99 -27.07 -26.54
C HIS A 49 -17.73 -26.21 -25.49
N GLN A 50 -18.81 -26.74 -24.90
CA GLN A 50 -19.55 -26.02 -23.85
C GLN A 50 -18.69 -25.81 -22.60
N ARG A 51 -17.90 -26.82 -22.22
CA ARG A 51 -16.94 -26.73 -21.12
C ARG A 51 -15.91 -25.62 -21.35
N ALA A 52 -15.26 -25.62 -22.51
CA ALA A 52 -14.25 -24.62 -22.85
C ALA A 52 -14.83 -23.19 -22.88
N GLU A 53 -16.06 -23.03 -23.39
CA GLU A 53 -16.72 -21.73 -23.40
C GLU A 53 -17.07 -21.24 -21.99
N LEU A 54 -17.62 -22.13 -21.15
CA LEU A 54 -17.93 -21.81 -19.76
C LEU A 54 -16.67 -21.48 -18.96
N GLU A 55 -15.57 -22.21 -19.18
CA GLU A 55 -14.29 -21.94 -18.53
C GLU A 55 -13.72 -20.57 -18.90
N ARG A 56 -13.81 -20.19 -20.19
CA ARG A 56 -13.39 -18.85 -20.65
C ARG A 56 -14.21 -17.74 -20.00
N GLN A 57 -15.54 -17.89 -19.98
CA GLN A 57 -16.43 -16.89 -19.38
C GLN A 57 -16.21 -16.78 -17.87
N PHE A 58 -16.07 -17.92 -17.19
CA PHE A 58 -15.76 -17.95 -15.76
C PHE A 58 -14.45 -17.24 -15.44
N ALA A 59 -13.37 -17.55 -16.18
CA ALA A 59 -12.06 -16.94 -15.93
C ALA A 59 -12.09 -15.42 -16.16
N ALA A 60 -12.84 -14.94 -17.17
CA ALA A 60 -13.02 -13.52 -17.43
C ALA A 60 -13.78 -12.82 -16.27
N GLU A 61 -14.87 -13.42 -15.80
CA GLU A 61 -15.65 -12.87 -14.69
C GLU A 61 -14.87 -12.90 -13.38
N HIS A 62 -14.13 -13.98 -13.13
CA HIS A 62 -13.24 -14.10 -11.97
C HIS A 62 -12.23 -12.94 -11.94
N LEU A 63 -11.58 -12.66 -13.07
CA LEU A 63 -10.63 -11.55 -13.17
C LEU A 63 -11.31 -10.19 -12.91
N ALA A 64 -12.54 -9.98 -13.40
CA ALA A 64 -13.29 -8.75 -13.18
C ALA A 64 -13.64 -8.53 -11.70
N VAL A 65 -14.08 -9.59 -11.01
CA VAL A 65 -14.38 -9.56 -9.57
C VAL A 65 -13.13 -9.27 -8.75
N VAL A 66 -12.03 -9.99 -9.00
CA VAL A 66 -10.77 -9.80 -8.27
C VAL A 66 -10.23 -8.39 -8.48
N ARG A 67 -10.24 -7.88 -9.72
CA ARG A 67 -9.83 -6.50 -10.02
C ARG A 67 -10.65 -5.47 -9.23
N THR A 68 -11.97 -5.65 -9.16
CA THR A 68 -12.85 -4.75 -8.41
C THR A 68 -12.59 -4.82 -6.90
N SER A 69 -12.25 -6.00 -6.38
CA SER A 69 -11.83 -6.16 -4.98
C SER A 69 -10.54 -5.39 -4.70
N TRP A 70 -9.51 -5.55 -5.52
CA TRP A 70 -8.25 -4.83 -5.35
C TRP A 70 -8.40 -3.32 -5.46
N GLN A 71 -9.19 -2.83 -6.41
CA GLN A 71 -9.46 -1.39 -6.54
C GLN A 71 -10.10 -0.81 -5.28
N ARG A 72 -11.06 -1.53 -4.68
CA ARG A 72 -11.67 -1.12 -3.40
C ARG A 72 -10.66 -1.13 -2.26
N THR A 73 -9.84 -2.18 -2.16
CA THR A 73 -8.79 -2.27 -1.13
C THR A 73 -7.75 -1.16 -1.28
N ALA A 74 -7.33 -0.87 -2.51
CA ALA A 74 -6.40 0.21 -2.81
C ALA A 74 -6.98 1.57 -2.40
N ALA A 75 -8.23 1.87 -2.79
CA ALA A 75 -8.92 3.09 -2.39
C ALA A 75 -9.09 3.21 -0.86
N ARG A 76 -9.41 2.10 -0.18
CA ARG A 76 -9.51 2.12 1.28
C ARG A 76 -8.16 2.33 1.96
N SER A 77 -7.09 1.78 1.40
CA SER A 77 -5.74 1.94 1.94
C SER A 77 -5.24 3.38 1.84
N THR A 78 -5.56 4.09 0.75
CA THR A 78 -5.18 5.49 0.57
C THR A 78 -5.97 6.40 1.52
N GLU A 79 -7.26 6.13 1.71
CA GLU A 79 -8.10 6.81 2.70
C GLU A 79 -7.56 6.62 4.12
N LEU A 80 -7.30 5.37 4.52
CA LEU A 80 -6.72 5.07 5.84
C LEU A 80 -5.39 5.79 6.03
N ARG A 81 -4.52 5.76 5.02
CA ARG A 81 -3.22 6.43 5.09
C ARG A 81 -3.38 7.94 5.29
N ALA A 82 -4.32 8.58 4.60
CA ALA A 82 -4.59 10.00 4.77
C ALA A 82 -5.06 10.32 6.20
N GLU A 83 -5.95 9.51 6.77
CA GLU A 83 -6.40 9.66 8.16
C GLU A 83 -5.25 9.50 9.17
N TYR A 84 -4.42 8.47 8.99
CA TYR A 84 -3.27 8.21 9.87
C TYR A 84 -2.23 9.32 9.77
N GLU A 85 -1.91 9.78 8.56
CA GLU A 85 -0.97 10.89 8.37
C GLU A 85 -1.48 12.19 8.99
N ALA A 86 -2.78 12.48 8.91
CA ALA A 86 -3.37 13.64 9.57
C ALA A 86 -3.22 13.56 11.10
N LYS A 87 -3.53 12.41 11.69
CA LYS A 87 -3.33 12.17 13.14
C LYS A 87 -1.86 12.28 13.54
N TYR A 88 -0.97 11.70 12.75
CA TYR A 88 0.47 11.75 12.99
C TYR A 88 1.02 13.17 12.89
N ARG A 89 0.65 13.94 11.86
CA ARG A 89 1.05 15.36 11.73
C ARG A 89 0.62 16.19 12.94
N ARG A 90 -0.59 15.97 13.45
CA ARG A 90 -1.09 16.66 14.66
C ARG A 90 -0.27 16.28 15.89
N LEU A 91 0.02 14.99 16.09
CA LEU A 91 0.81 14.54 17.23
C LEU A 91 2.25 15.06 17.16
N LYS A 92 2.86 14.96 15.98
CA LYS A 92 4.20 15.50 15.71
C LYS A 92 4.26 16.99 16.02
N GLY A 93 3.28 17.78 15.55
CA GLY A 93 3.19 19.21 15.85
C GLY A 93 3.12 19.53 17.35
N ARG A 94 2.34 18.76 18.12
CA ARG A 94 2.27 18.90 19.59
C ARG A 94 3.59 18.56 20.26
N LEU A 95 4.22 17.46 19.89
CA LEU A 95 5.51 17.05 20.43
C LEU A 95 6.61 18.07 20.10
N THR A 96 6.64 18.59 18.87
CA THR A 96 7.59 19.64 18.50
C THR A 96 7.34 20.92 19.28
N ALA A 97 6.08 21.31 19.52
CA ALA A 97 5.77 22.50 20.32
C ALA A 97 6.21 22.34 21.79
N VAL A 98 5.95 21.19 22.39
CA VAL A 98 6.40 20.87 23.77
C VAL A 98 7.93 20.85 23.86
N ALA A 99 8.60 20.22 22.90
CA ALA A 99 10.06 20.18 22.85
C ALA A 99 10.66 21.59 22.72
N LEU A 100 10.09 22.44 21.86
CA LEU A 100 10.52 23.84 21.72
C LEU A 100 10.26 24.65 23.00
N ALA A 101 9.12 24.46 23.65
CA ALA A 101 8.81 25.13 24.91
C ALA A 101 9.81 24.73 26.01
N LEU A 102 10.12 23.44 26.16
CA LEU A 102 11.13 22.95 27.10
C LEU A 102 12.53 23.48 26.76
N ALA A 103 12.91 23.50 25.48
CA ALA A 103 14.19 24.04 25.05
C ALA A 103 14.33 25.55 25.28
N ALA A 104 13.23 26.30 25.28
CA ALA A 104 13.24 27.74 25.56
C ALA A 104 13.23 28.06 27.06
N THR A 105 12.58 27.23 27.89
CA THR A 105 12.55 27.44 29.35
C THR A 105 13.84 27.05 30.04
N THR A 106 14.59 26.08 29.51
CA THR A 106 15.87 25.64 30.09
C THR A 106 16.92 26.76 30.19
N PRO A 107 17.25 27.55 29.14
CA PRO A 107 18.20 28.65 29.27
C PRO A 107 17.65 29.79 30.13
N LEU A 108 16.34 30.04 30.11
CA LEU A 108 15.70 31.07 30.94
C LEU A 108 15.86 30.74 32.43
N LEU A 109 15.60 29.49 32.81
CA LEU A 109 15.79 29.01 34.17
C LEU A 109 17.27 29.05 34.58
N LEU A 110 18.17 28.67 33.67
CA LEU A 110 19.61 28.68 33.90
C LEU A 110 20.17 30.10 34.06
N LEU A 111 19.59 31.08 33.35
CA LEU A 111 19.90 32.51 33.50
C LEU A 111 19.36 33.08 34.81
N LEU A 112 18.17 32.64 35.25
CA LEU A 112 17.56 33.06 36.52
C LEU A 112 18.30 32.50 37.74
N LEU A 113 18.86 31.29 37.60
CA LEU A 113 19.62 30.59 38.64
C LEU A 113 21.12 30.91 38.59
N ALA A 114 21.59 31.61 37.55
CA ALA A 114 22.98 32.03 37.45
C ALA A 114 23.25 33.06 38.57
N PRO A 115 24.17 32.76 39.52
CA PRO A 115 24.51 33.71 40.56
C PRO A 115 25.09 34.97 39.90
N PRO A 116 24.81 36.17 40.44
CA PRO A 116 25.39 37.40 39.91
C PRO A 116 26.92 37.26 39.98
N ARG A 117 27.57 37.22 38.82
CA ARG A 117 29.03 37.32 38.71
C ARG A 117 29.41 38.70 39.24
N ARG A 118 29.77 38.76 40.53
CA ARG A 118 30.49 39.88 41.15
C ARG A 118 31.95 39.84 40.75
#